data_AF-A0A2H0IJS0-F1
#
_entry.id   AF-A0A2H0IJS0-F1
#
_cell.length_a   1.000
_cell.length_b   1.000
_cell.length_c   1.000
_cell.angle_alpha   90.00
_cell.angle_beta   90.00
_cell.angle_gamma   90.00
#
_symmetry.space_group_name_H-M   'P 1'
#
loop_
_entity.id
_entity.type
_entity.pdbx_description
1 polymer ?
#
loop_
_entity_poly.entity_id
_entity_poly.type
_entity_poly.pdbx_seq_one_letter_code
_entity_poly.pdbx_strand_id
1 'polypeptide(L)'
;MQLSDYLFWDVDKATVSFEEHKGFIIPRVFMRGTLEDFKAVLNYYGKLVCKDQLTQTRYLDKKTLSFCCVFFNLELNQFRCFTEKQSNSQHWNY
;
A
#
# COMPACT_ATOMS: atom_id res chain seq x y z
N MET A 1 9.19 11.39 10.32
CA MET A 1 7.96 10.57 10.40
C MET A 1 8.19 9.48 11.43
N GLN A 2 7.23 9.23 12.32
CA GLN A 2 7.29 8.08 13.24
C GLN A 2 6.20 7.09 12.83
N LEU A 3 6.56 5.82 12.81
CA LEU A 3 5.68 4.71 12.46
C LEU A 3 5.83 3.59 13.49
N SER A 4 4.75 2.85 13.71
CA SER A 4 4.71 1.71 14.62
C SER A 4 5.78 0.67 14.29
N ASP A 5 6.53 0.21 15.29
CA ASP A 5 7.66 -0.72 15.11
C ASP A 5 7.25 -2.05 14.48
N TYR A 6 6.06 -2.55 14.82
CA TYR A 6 5.56 -3.82 14.32
C TYR A 6 5.36 -3.83 12.79
N LEU A 7 5.33 -2.67 12.12
CA LEU A 7 5.27 -2.60 10.67
C LEU A 7 6.55 -3.12 10.01
N PHE A 8 7.67 -3.15 10.74
CA PHE A 8 8.99 -3.54 10.24
C PHE A 8 9.44 -4.87 10.85
N TRP A 9 8.52 -5.74 11.26
CA TRP A 9 8.83 -7.01 11.94
C TRP A 9 9.73 -7.98 11.13
N ASP A 10 9.77 -7.82 9.81
CA ASP A 10 10.49 -8.64 8.84
C ASP A 10 11.68 -7.91 8.17
N VAL A 11 11.99 -6.67 8.57
CA VAL A 11 13.09 -5.87 7.98
C VAL A 11 13.87 -5.10 9.04
N ASP A 12 15.15 -4.85 8.80
CA ASP A 12 15.93 -3.98 9.67
C ASP A 12 15.52 -2.52 9.48
N LYS A 13 14.83 -1.95 10.49
CA LYS A 13 14.34 -0.58 10.48
C LYS A 13 15.46 0.45 10.27
N ALA A 14 16.70 0.17 10.68
CA ALA A 14 17.83 1.07 10.48
C ALA A 14 18.19 1.25 8.99
N THR A 15 17.83 0.28 8.16
CA THR A 15 18.13 0.29 6.71
C THR A 15 17.01 0.92 5.88
N VAL A 16 15.83 1.16 6.46
CA VAL A 16 14.66 1.65 5.75
C VAL A 16 14.72 3.18 5.59
N SER A 17 15.17 3.64 4.43
CA SER A 17 15.02 5.04 4.01
C SER A 17 13.58 5.35 3.60
N PHE A 18 12.96 6.36 4.21
CA PHE A 18 11.58 6.78 3.88
C PHE A 18 11.46 7.25 2.43
N GLU A 19 12.47 7.93 1.89
CA GLU A 19 12.40 8.48 0.54
C GLU A 19 12.56 7.39 -0.53
N GLU A 20 13.51 6.49 -0.33
CA GLU A 20 13.84 5.43 -1.29
C GLU A 20 12.82 4.28 -1.25
N HIS A 21 12.30 3.97 -0.06
CA HIS A 21 11.45 2.80 0.17
C HIS A 21 9.96 3.13 0.26
N LYS A 22 9.53 4.28 -0.27
CA LYS A 22 8.11 4.69 -0.28
C LYS A 22 7.16 3.61 -0.83
N GLY A 23 7.59 2.88 -1.87
CA GLY A 23 6.83 1.80 -2.50
C GLY A 23 6.63 0.57 -1.60
N PHE A 24 7.46 0.42 -0.57
CA PHE A 24 7.31 -0.60 0.47
C PHE A 24 6.50 -0.07 1.66
N ILE A 25 6.82 1.14 2.12
CA ILE A 25 6.24 1.73 3.33
C ILE A 25 4.76 2.04 3.15
N ILE A 26 4.38 2.67 2.04
CA ILE A 26 3.00 3.16 1.82
C ILE A 26 2.01 1.98 1.80
N PRO A 27 2.16 0.94 0.94
CA PRO A 27 1.22 -0.18 0.96
C PRO A 27 1.17 -0.87 2.31
N ARG A 28 2.31 -0.99 2.99
CA ARG A 28 2.39 -1.65 4.29
C ARG A 28 1.63 -0.91 5.39
N VAL A 29 1.75 0.41 5.45
CA VAL A 29 0.98 1.24 6.38
C VAL A 29 -0.51 1.18 6.04
N PHE A 30 -0.89 1.22 4.76
CA PHE A 30 -2.29 1.12 4.36
C PHE A 30 -2.91 -0.24 4.73
N MET A 31 -2.14 -1.32 4.69
CA MET A 31 -2.62 -2.67 5.01
C MET A 31 -2.62 -3.00 6.50
N ARG A 32 -1.61 -2.53 7.25
CA ARG A 32 -1.32 -2.99 8.62
C ARG A 32 -1.16 -1.86 9.64
N GLY A 33 -1.08 -0.61 9.20
CA GLY A 33 -0.84 0.54 10.06
C GLY A 33 -2.03 0.92 10.91
N THR A 34 -1.75 1.67 11.96
CA THR A 34 -2.76 2.37 12.76
C THR A 34 -3.28 3.61 12.03
N LEU A 35 -4.31 4.26 12.58
CA LEU A 35 -4.82 5.52 12.03
C LEU A 35 -3.76 6.63 12.12
N GLU A 36 -2.94 6.60 13.17
CA GLU A 36 -1.81 7.50 13.40
C GLU A 36 -0.75 7.30 12.32
N ASP A 37 -0.37 6.05 12.03
CA ASP A 37 0.58 5.71 10.96
C ASP A 37 0.06 6.18 9.59
N PHE A 38 -1.22 5.93 9.32
CA PHE A 38 -1.88 6.37 8.09
C PHE A 38 -1.83 7.89 7.91
N LYS A 39 -2.16 8.65 8.98
CA LYS A 39 -2.07 10.11 8.97
C LYS A 39 -0.63 10.58 8.77
N ALA A 40 0.34 9.94 9.44
CA ALA A 40 1.75 10.28 9.32
C ALA A 40 2.26 10.09 7.88
N VAL A 41 1.92 8.97 7.23
CA VAL A 41 2.24 8.69 5.82
C VAL A 41 1.60 9.71 4.89
N LEU A 42 0.32 10.03 5.07
CA LEU A 42 -0.36 11.03 4.24
C LEU A 42 0.23 12.43 4.41
N ASN A 43 0.60 12.82 5.62
CA ASN A 43 1.20 14.12 5.89
C ASN A 43 2.62 14.21 5.32
N TYR A 44 3.38 13.12 5.33
CA TYR A 44 4.77 13.10 4.87
C TYR A 44 4.88 13.01 3.34
N TYR A 45 4.24 12.02 2.71
CA TYR A 45 4.35 11.83 1.24
C TYR A 45 3.31 12.59 0.44
N GLY A 46 2.19 12.99 1.06
CA GLY A 46 1.06 13.59 0.37
C GLY A 46 0.15 12.59 -0.33
N LYS A 47 -1.08 13.03 -0.61
CA LYS A 47 -2.13 12.19 -1.19
C LYS A 47 -1.77 11.65 -2.59
N LEU A 48 -1.11 12.46 -3.42
CA LEU A 48 -0.76 12.10 -4.80
C LEU A 48 0.29 10.98 -4.86
N VAL A 49 1.36 11.07 -4.06
CA VAL A 49 2.40 10.04 -4.01
C VAL A 49 1.83 8.74 -3.46
N CYS A 50 1.04 8.81 -2.39
CA CYS A 50 0.38 7.62 -1.84
C CYS A 50 -0.52 6.94 -2.88
N LYS A 51 -1.33 7.73 -3.60
CA LYS A 51 -2.19 7.23 -4.67
C LYS A 51 -1.36 6.48 -5.74
N ASP A 52 -0.32 7.14 -6.27
CA ASP A 52 0.54 6.56 -7.30
C ASP A 52 1.15 5.22 -6.84
N GLN A 53 1.78 5.21 -5.67
CA GLN A 53 2.44 4.01 -5.14
C GLN A 53 1.45 2.86 -4.86
N LEU A 54 0.23 3.16 -4.41
CA LEU A 54 -0.80 2.15 -4.19
C LEU A 54 -1.35 1.59 -5.50
N THR A 55 -1.53 2.42 -6.54
CA THR A 55 -1.99 1.94 -7.86
C THR A 55 -0.97 1.08 -8.57
N GLN A 56 0.33 1.32 -8.35
CA GLN A 56 1.43 0.57 -8.96
C GLN A 56 1.88 -0.65 -8.16
N THR A 57 1.37 -0.80 -6.94
CA THR A 57 1.74 -1.90 -6.06
C THR A 57 1.23 -3.25 -6.61
N ARG A 58 2.02 -4.31 -6.43
CA ARG A 58 1.69 -5.66 -6.95
C ARG A 58 0.68 -6.40 -6.11
N TYR A 59 0.50 -6.00 -4.86
CA TYR A 59 -0.41 -6.66 -3.94
C TYR A 59 -1.00 -5.69 -2.91
N LEU A 60 -2.33 -5.70 -2.82
CA LEU A 60 -3.11 -5.18 -1.71
C LEU A 60 -4.12 -6.25 -1.31
N ASP A 61 -4.40 -6.36 -0.01
CA ASP A 61 -5.52 -7.20 0.43
C ASP A 61 -6.85 -6.55 0.00
N LYS A 62 -7.91 -7.36 -0.08
CA LYS A 62 -9.22 -6.92 -0.59
C LYS A 62 -9.80 -5.74 0.19
N LYS A 63 -9.59 -5.70 1.52
CA LYS A 63 -10.14 -4.64 2.37
C LYS A 63 -9.42 -3.32 2.08
N THR A 64 -8.10 -3.37 2.03
CA THR A 64 -7.27 -2.19 1.72
C THR A 64 -7.53 -1.67 0.31
N LEU A 65 -7.63 -2.56 -0.68
CA LEU A 65 -7.97 -2.18 -2.05
C LEU A 65 -9.31 -1.44 -2.13
N SER A 66 -10.37 -2.00 -1.53
CA SER A 66 -11.69 -1.35 -1.49
C SER A 66 -11.65 0.00 -0.76
N PHE A 67 -10.90 0.10 0.34
CA PHE A 67 -10.69 1.36 1.04
C PHE A 67 -10.01 2.39 0.14
N CYS A 68 -8.95 2.01 -0.58
CA CYS A 68 -8.25 2.90 -1.51
C CYS A 68 -9.15 3.39 -2.64
N CYS A 69 -10.01 2.53 -3.20
CA CYS A 69 -11.01 2.93 -4.19
C CYS A 69 -11.90 4.06 -3.68
N VAL A 70 -12.44 3.94 -2.48
CA VAL A 70 -13.31 4.97 -1.88
C VAL A 70 -12.50 6.23 -1.52
N PHE A 71 -11.35 6.08 -0.87
CA PHE A 71 -10.57 7.20 -0.35
C PHE A 71 -9.95 8.08 -1.46
N PHE A 72 -9.53 7.46 -2.56
CA PHE A 72 -8.93 8.16 -3.71
C PHE A 72 -9.92 8.40 -4.85
N ASN A 73 -11.17 7.95 -4.72
CA ASN A 73 -12.19 7.96 -5.77
C ASN A 73 -11.66 7.30 -7.07
N LEU A 74 -11.28 6.03 -6.95
CA LEU A 74 -10.72 5.21 -8.04
C LEU A 74 -11.49 3.92 -8.24
N GLU A 75 -11.43 3.42 -9.47
CA GLU A 75 -11.97 2.13 -9.86
C GLU A 75 -10.93 1.01 -9.65
N LEU A 76 -11.40 -0.22 -9.43
CA LEU A 76 -10.55 -1.39 -9.22
C LEU A 76 -9.56 -1.63 -10.37
N ASN A 77 -9.99 -1.38 -11.62
CA ASN A 77 -9.17 -1.55 -12.82
C ASN A 77 -7.97 -0.61 -12.91
N GLN A 78 -7.92 0.43 -12.07
CA GLN A 78 -6.79 1.36 -12.00
C GLN A 78 -5.64 0.83 -11.12
N PHE A 79 -5.86 -0.28 -10.40
CA PHE A 79 -4.85 -0.91 -9.57
C PHE A 79 -4.20 -2.06 -10.32
N ARG A 80 -2.87 -2.01 -10.44
CA ARG A 80 -2.05 -3.06 -11.05
C ARG A 80 -2.30 -4.42 -10.41
N CYS A 81 -2.38 -4.47 -9.07
CA CYS A 81 -2.64 -5.71 -8.34
C CYS A 81 -3.98 -6.36 -8.67
N PHE A 82 -4.95 -5.59 -9.16
CA PHE A 82 -6.27 -6.11 -9.55
C PHE A 82 -6.26 -6.63 -10.98
N THR A 83 -5.68 -5.88 -11.91
CA THR A 83 -5.63 -6.25 -13.33
C THR A 83 -4.72 -7.46 -13.58
N GLU A 84 -3.54 -7.51 -12.96
CA GLU A 84 -2.61 -8.65 -13.09
C GLU A 84 -3.21 -9.95 -12.55
N LYS A 85 -4.03 -9.86 -11.49
CA LYS A 85 -4.72 -11.03 -10.93
C LYS A 85 -5.77 -11.59 -11.89
N GLN A 86 -6.41 -10.74 -12.68
CA GLN A 86 -7.40 -11.18 -13.68
C GLN A 86 -6.74 -11.73 -14.95
N SER A 87 -5.63 -11.12 -15.40
CA SER A 87 -4.91 -11.58 -16.60
C SER A 87 -4.19 -12.91 -16.38
N ASN A 88 -3.78 -13.19 -15.14
CA ASN A 88 -3.21 -14.47 -14.75
C ASN A 88 -4.33 -15.40 -14.27
N SER A 89 -5.12 -15.94 -15.21
CA SER A 89 -6.10 -16.97 -14.90
C SER A 89 -5.40 -18.16 -14.25
N GLN A 90 -5.56 -18.33 -12.94
CA GLN A 90 -5.05 -19.53 -12.28
C GLN A 90 -5.82 -20.73 -12.84
N HIS A 91 -5.07 -21.76 -13.27
CA HIS A 91 -5.67 -23.01 -13.75
C HIS A 91 -6.52 -23.71 -12.67
N TRP A 92 -6.28 -23.40 -11.39
CA TRP A 92 -6.98 -23.96 -10.25
C TRP A 92 -7.24 -22.88 -9.19
N ASN A 93 -8.52 -22.68 -8.85
CA ASN A 93 -8.93 -21.89 -7.69
C ASN A 93 -9.09 -22.87 -6.51
N TYR A 94 -8.12 -22.93 -5.60
CA TYR A 94 -8.21 -23.69 -4.34
C TYR A 94 -8.91 -22.88 -3.25
#